data_AF-A0A9D0HQB7-F1
#
_entry.id   AF-A0A9D0HQB7-F1
#
_cell.length_a   1.000
_cell.length_b   1.000
_cell.length_c   1.000
_cell.angle_alpha   90.00
_cell.angle_beta   90.00
_cell.angle_gamma   90.00
#
_symmetry.space_group_name_H-M   'P 1'
#
loop_
_entity.id
_entity.type
_entity.pdbx_description
1 polymer ?
#
loop_
_entity_poly.entity_id
_entity_poly.type
_entity_poly.pdbx_seq_one_letter_code
_entity_poly.pdbx_strand_id
1 'polypeptide(L)' 'MKLASVDIGLKRIGVAFCFDKKVVLPQNAIIRKGRNQAAKELSELLKEWGIDQLNVGLPKGGSSEEEMERRIKHFIS' A
#
# COMPACT_ATOMS: atom_id res chain seq x y z
N MET A 1 14.83 0.71 10.75
CA MET A 1 13.89 1.43 9.89
C MET A 1 13.54 0.56 8.69
N LYS A 2 12.55 -0.30 8.89
CA LYS A 2 11.94 -1.17 7.89
C LYS A 2 10.82 -0.40 7.20
N LEU A 3 10.83 -0.41 5.88
CA LEU A 3 9.87 0.31 5.05
C LEU A 3 8.94 -0.68 4.36
N ALA A 4 7.67 -0.30 4.23
CA ALA A 4 6.77 -0.88 3.26
C ALA A 4 6.39 0.19 2.23
N SER A 5 6.23 -0.22 0.97
CA SER A 5 5.70 0.63 -0.09
C SER A 5 4.50 -0.06 -0.71
N VAL A 6 3.41 0.69 -0.90
CA VAL A 6 2.18 0.17 -1.49
C VAL A 6 1.69 0.99 -2.67
N ASP A 7 1.19 0.29 -3.67
CA ASP A 7 0.44 0.88 -4.79
C ASP A 7 -1.01 0.38 -4.71
N ILE A 8 -1.92 1.29 -4.36
CA ILE A 8 -3.31 0.94 -4.06
C ILE A 8 -4.13 0.99 -5.33
N GLY A 9 -4.51 -0.18 -5.83
CA GLY A 9 -5.50 -0.32 -6.89
C GLY A 9 -6.90 -0.63 -6.37
N LEU A 10 -7.88 -0.61 -7.28
CA LEU A 10 -9.27 -0.96 -6.98
C LEU A 10 -9.52 -2.47 -6.92
N LYS A 11 -8.64 -3.29 -7.52
CA LYS A 11 -8.74 -4.77 -7.54
C LYS A 11 -7.58 -5.47 -6.82
N ARG A 12 -6.42 -4.83 -6.76
CA ARG A 12 -5.19 -5.38 -6.18
C ARG A 12 -4.41 -4.24 -5.53
N ILE A 13 -3.66 -4.54 -4.47
CA ILE A 13 -2.70 -3.62 -3.87
C ILE A 13 -1.33 -4.25 -4.00
N GLY A 14 -0.43 -3.59 -4.73
CA GLY A 14 0.97 -3.98 -4.80
C GLY A 14 1.65 -3.68 -3.48
N VAL A 15 2.48 -4.59 -2.99
CA VAL A 15 3.22 -4.44 -1.72
C VAL A 15 4.68 -4.78 -1.95
N ALA A 16 5.57 -3.97 -1.40
CA ALA A 16 7.00 -4.24 -1.38
C ALA A 16 7.61 -3.81 -0.05
N PHE A 17 8.65 -4.53 0.38
CA PHE A 17 9.37 -4.24 1.60
C PHE A 17 10.80 -3.79 1.32
N CYS A 18 11.35 -2.98 2.21
CA CYS A 18 12.76 -2.65 2.23
C CYS A 18 13.25 -2.59 3.67
N PHE A 19 14.09 -3.56 4.05
CA PHE A 19 14.55 -3.70 5.43
C PHE A 19 15.86 -2.94 5.69
N ASP A 20 16.65 -2.67 4.66
CA ASP A 20 18.00 -2.11 4.74
C ASP A 20 18.18 -0.77 4.00
N LYS A 21 17.08 -0.19 3.49
CA LYS A 21 17.05 1.01 2.64
C LYS A 21 17.82 0.89 1.31
N LYS A 22 18.20 -0.32 0.89
CA LYS A 22 18.98 -0.54 -0.35
C LYS A 22 18.24 -1.43 -1.34
N VAL A 23 17.64 -2.52 -0.85
CA VAL A 23 16.99 -3.52 -1.70
C VAL A 23 15.50 -3.55 -1.42
N VAL A 24 14.71 -3.43 -2.49
CA VAL A 24 13.25 -3.56 -2.43
C VAL A 24 12.87 -5.00 -2.80
N LEU A 25 12.12 -5.65 -1.92
CA LEU A 25 11.64 -7.02 -2.07
C LEU A 25 10.14 -6.99 -2.38
N PRO A 26 9.71 -7.32 -3.61
CA PRO A 26 8.29 -7.38 -3.95
C PRO A 26 7.61 -8.50 -3.16
N GLN A 27 6.36 -8.27 -2.76
CA GLN A 27 5.52 -9.25 -2.08
C GLN A 27 4.34 -9.64 -2.97
N ASN A 28 3.64 -10.70 -2.58
CA ASN A 28 2.37 -11.03 -3.21
C ASN A 28 1.39 -9.86 -3.06
N ALA A 29 0.69 -9.52 -4.14
CA ALA A 29 -0.29 -8.46 -4.11
C ALA A 29 -1.52 -8.88 -3.29
N ILE A 30 -2.02 -7.97 -2.46
CA ILE A 30 -3.28 -8.16 -1.74
C ILE A 30 -4.40 -8.10 -2.78
N ILE A 31 -5.22 -9.16 -2.85
CA ILE A 31 -6.40 -9.17 -3.71
C ILE A 31 -7.51 -8.41 -2.98
N ARG A 32 -7.89 -7.25 -3.54
CA ARG A 32 -8.87 -6.36 -2.93
C ARG A 32 -10.28 -6.79 -3.33
N LYS A 33 -10.99 -7.43 -2.41
CA LYS A 33 -12.43 -7.70 -2.53
C LYS A 33 -13.27 -6.54 -1.98
N GLY A 34 -12.70 -5.77 -1.04
CA GLY A 34 -13.29 -4.57 -0.46
C GLY A 34 -12.26 -3.77 0.34
N ARG A 35 -12.60 -2.51 0.67
CA ARG A 35 -11.69 -1.59 1.40
C ARG A 35 -11.30 -2.16 2.77
N ASN A 36 -12.27 -2.57 3.57
CA ASN A 36 -12.05 -3.00 4.95
C ASN A 36 -11.19 -4.27 5.03
N GLN A 37 -11.44 -5.26 4.15
CA GLN A 37 -10.61 -6.47 4.10
C GLN A 37 -9.17 -6.14 3.71
N ALA A 38 -8.98 -5.37 2.63
CA ALA A 38 -7.63 -5.04 2.17
C ALA A 38 -6.87 -4.17 3.18
N ALA A 39 -7.54 -3.24 3.88
CA ALA A 39 -6.94 -2.43 4.94
C ALA A 39 -6.54 -3.28 6.17
N LYS A 40 -7.38 -4.26 6.55
CA LYS A 40 -7.09 -5.19 7.63
C LYS A 40 -5.88 -6.07 7.29
N GLU A 41 -5.88 -6.69 6.11
CA GLU A 41 -4.79 -7.56 5.65
C GLU A 41 -3.47 -6.80 5.55
N LEU A 42 -3.49 -5.56 5.03
CA LEU A 42 -2.32 -4.70 5.02
C LEU A 42 -1.85 -4.38 6.46
N SER A 43 -2.77 -4.02 7.37
CA SER A 43 -2.41 -3.71 8.76
C SER A 43 -1.77 -4.91 9.48
N GLU A 44 -2.28 -6.12 9.26
CA GLU A 44 -1.74 -7.36 9.81
C GLU A 44 -0.33 -7.63 9.27
N LEU A 45 -0.14 -7.52 7.96
CA LEU A 45 1.16 -7.67 7.31
C LEU A 45 2.19 -6.64 7.80
N LEU A 46 1.81 -5.37 7.96
CA LEU A 46 2.71 -4.35 8.48
C LEU A 46 3.15 -4.63 9.92
N LYS A 47 2.22 -5.12 10.77
CA LYS A 47 2.50 -5.49 12.16
C LYS A 47 3.40 -6.72 12.26
N GLU A 48 3.10 -7.76 11.49
CA GLU A 48 3.86 -9.01 11.45
C GLU A 48 5.34 -8.75 11.12
N TRP A 49 5.60 -7.90 10.12
CA TRP A 49 6.96 -7.60 9.68
C TRP A 49 7.64 -6.49 10.50
N GLY A 50 6.90 -5.83 11.39
CA GLY A 50 7.36 -4.73 12.23
C GLY A 50 7.80 -3.53 11.41
N ILE A 51 6.97 -3.11 10.45
CA ILE A 51 7.28 -2.00 9.56
C ILE A 51 7.23 -0.67 10.32
N ASP A 52 8.26 0.15 10.14
CA ASP A 52 8.41 1.45 10.81
C ASP A 52 7.74 2.59 10.02
N GLN A 53 7.70 2.48 8.69
CA GLN A 53 7.11 3.50 7.82
C GLN A 53 6.45 2.88 6.58
N LEU A 54 5.24 3.34 6.28
CA LEU A 54 4.48 3.00 5.08
C LEU A 54 4.56 4.15 4.06
N ASN A 55 5.11 3.87 2.89
CA ASN A 55 5.09 4.76 1.73
C ASN A 55 3.92 4.36 0.82
N VAL A 56 3.14 5.34 0.37
CA VAL A 56 1.95 5.10 -0.45
C VAL A 56 2.10 5.85 -1.76
N GLY A 57 1.98 5.14 -2.88
CA GLY A 57 1.96 5.75 -4.21
C GLY A 57 0.68 6.58 -4.42
N LEU A 58 0.84 7.81 -4.91
CA LEU A 58 -0.27 8.64 -5.35
C LEU A 58 -0.22 8.81 -6.87
N PRO A 59 -1.36 8.71 -7.57
CA PRO A 59 -1.41 8.90 -9.02
C PRO A 59 -1.13 10.36 -9.38
N LYS A 60 -0.54 10.57 -10.56
CA LYS A 60 -0.27 11.89 -11.15
C LYS A 60 -0.51 11.86 -12.66
N GLY A 61 -1.04 12.95 -13.22
CA GLY A 61 -1.13 13.21 -14.66
C GLY A 61 -2.28 12.52 -15.40
N GLY A 62 -3.35 12.09 -14.71
CA GLY A 62 -4.50 11.40 -15.31
C GLY A 62 -5.85 12.03 -14.99
N SER A 63 -6.87 11.77 -15.83
CA SER A 63 -8.23 12.31 -15.65
C SER A 63 -8.92 11.88 -14.35
N SER A 64 -8.41 10.84 -13.69
CA SER A 64 -8.94 10.30 -12.42
C SER A 64 -8.00 10.55 -11.23
N GLU A 65 -7.00 11.43 -11.37
CA GLU A 65 -6.01 11.72 -10.32
C GLU A 65 -6.67 12.13 -8.99
N GLU A 66 -7.50 13.17 -9.01
CA GLU A 66 -8.11 13.71 -7.79
C GLU A 66 -9.00 12.69 -7.07
N GLU A 67 -9.82 11.97 -7.82
CA GLU A 67 -10.72 10.96 -7.27
C GLU A 67 -9.92 9.81 -6.64
N MET A 68 -8.90 9.32 -7.35
CA MET A 68 -8.08 8.22 -6.88
C MET A 68 -7.22 8.62 -5.68
N GLU A 69 -6.68 9.84 -5.66
CA GLU A 69 -5.99 10.40 -4.49
C GLU A 69 -6.91 10.44 -3.26
N ARG A 70 -8.16 10.93 -3.41
CA ARG A 70 -9.16 10.92 -2.31
C ARG A 70 -9.44 9.51 -1.82
N ARG A 71 -9.63 8.55 -2.73
CA ARG A 71 -9.88 7.14 -2.39
C ARG A 71 -8.70 6.52 -1.65
N ILE A 72 -7.46 6.85 -2.02
CA ILE A 72 -6.25 6.38 -1.35
C ILE A 72 -6.12 6.98 0.04
N LYS A 73 -6.32 8.30 0.19
CA LYS A 73 -6.32 8.97 1.50
C LYS A 73 -7.36 8.35 2.45
N HIS A 74 -8.55 8.05 1.94
CA HIS A 74 -9.59 7.36 2.72
C HIS A 74 -9.30 5.87 2.98
N PHE A 75 -8.44 5.23 2.19
CA PHE A 75 -7.99 3.86 2.45
C PHE A 75 -6.98 3.81 3.62
N ILE A 76 -6.13 4.84 3.72
CA ILE A 76 -5.04 4.93 4.70
C ILE A 76 -5.47 5.59 6.02
N SER A 77 -6.58 6.34 6.05
CA SER A 77 -7.17 6.94 7.25
C SER A 77 -7.70 5.91 8.23
#